data_AF-A0A2A5D5D0-F1
#
_entry.id   AF-A0A2A5D5D0-F1
#
_cell.length_a   1.000
_cell.length_b   1.000
_cell.length_c   1.000
_cell.angle_alpha   90.00
_cell.angle_beta   90.00
_cell.angle_gamma   90.00
#
_symmetry.space_group_name_H-M   'P 1'
#
loop_
_entity.id
_entity.type
_entity.pdbx_description
1 polymer ?
#
loop_
_entity_poly.entity_id
_entity_poly.type
_entity_poly.pdbx_seq_one_letter_code
_entity_poly.pdbx_strand_id
1 'polypeptide(L)'
;MMNELGKYSNEIIWMANNGKLLHDLIAAKQSNLTIFPFDIANLTKYSEMNILRPLSAEIIKQLHRTMWQPALPIFARDETFFGVPEDISFYGIIVPKKQLEDTNKWDWDELRSLINKNYKENNIDFWSAGATNNMGFIYSVLGAFGINIEAPLKETIELKENWLKAYDWLNSIEWDWEEFFINNLSPLEFKQYSSNQKLEMGWTKAPPNPFNNYQDYNFFMFPDDSSVKKRFDFCIGSCWASIKNNMPDQVINDLFRIILDYKNLLKVELRSATYFNINKKLWKDKAVLKAKPLYKHIDFFNNAKNVVYSNINKMQHHDIRDILLKTLTNKANNKIFFSYLEGLITTGKTFYKSNDLQTAIEFITTNYQNINQIKDITDYLDCSQSHLQSLFKMSFDCSCWEYLNKIRVDIAKNELVYNSQSISQISIKIGFKSSVTFTRVFKKNTGSTPSEYRLSKKTKKWQ
;
A
#
# COMPACT_ATOMS: atom_id res chain seq x y z
N MET A 1 32.79 -9.51 -4.34
CA MET A 1 32.22 -9.02 -3.08
C MET A 1 32.69 -9.86 -1.88
N MET A 2 32.05 -10.95 -1.44
CA MET A 2 32.47 -11.67 -0.21
C MET A 2 33.94 -12.13 -0.17
N ASN A 3 34.54 -12.56 -1.28
CA ASN A 3 35.97 -12.91 -1.31
C ASN A 3 36.93 -11.69 -1.27
N GLU A 4 36.47 -10.52 -1.72
CA GLU A 4 37.25 -9.26 -1.66
C GLU A 4 37.06 -8.56 -0.31
N LEU A 5 35.84 -8.62 0.22
CA LEU A 5 35.45 -8.29 1.58
C LEU A 5 36.05 -9.27 2.61
N GLY A 6 36.52 -10.45 2.17
CA GLY A 6 37.05 -11.52 3.01
C GLY A 6 38.29 -11.13 3.82
N LYS A 7 39.05 -10.13 3.36
CA LYS A 7 40.14 -9.51 4.13
C LYS A 7 39.66 -8.77 5.38
N TYR A 8 38.38 -8.38 5.40
CA TYR A 8 37.68 -7.69 6.49
C TYR A 8 36.53 -8.56 7.04
N SER A 9 36.58 -9.88 6.84
CA SER A 9 35.47 -10.81 7.16
C SER A 9 35.06 -10.81 8.62
N ASN A 10 35.98 -10.56 9.55
CA ASN A 10 35.69 -10.41 10.99
C ASN A 10 35.00 -9.08 11.36
N GLU A 11 34.90 -8.15 10.41
CA GLU A 11 34.38 -6.78 10.56
C GLU A 11 33.07 -6.56 9.79
N ILE A 12 32.63 -7.54 9.01
CA ILE A 12 31.40 -7.48 8.20
C ILE A 12 30.41 -8.47 8.79
N ILE A 13 29.55 -7.96 9.68
CA ILE A 13 28.47 -8.76 10.26
C ILE A 13 27.24 -8.64 9.35
N TRP A 14 26.92 -9.73 8.65
CA TRP A 14 25.65 -9.92 7.97
C TRP A 14 24.62 -10.43 8.99
N MET A 15 23.67 -9.60 9.40
CA MET A 15 22.49 -10.02 10.16
C MET A 15 21.21 -9.50 9.50
N ALA A 16 21.02 -9.86 8.24
CA ALA A 16 19.71 -9.73 7.58
C ALA A 16 18.92 -11.03 7.79
N ASN A 17 18.47 -11.29 9.03
CA ASN A 17 17.28 -12.07 9.37
C ASN A 17 17.21 -12.29 10.89
N ASN A 18 16.00 -12.22 11.45
CA ASN A 18 15.63 -12.49 12.84
C ASN A 18 15.55 -11.30 13.81
N GLY A 19 14.99 -10.17 13.38
CA GLY A 19 14.16 -9.31 14.26
C GLY A 19 14.82 -8.66 15.48
N LYS A 20 16.10 -8.90 15.77
CA LYS A 20 16.87 -8.13 16.75
C LYS A 20 17.10 -6.77 16.15
N LEU A 21 16.45 -5.75 16.71
CA LEU A 21 16.64 -4.38 16.28
C LEU A 21 18.13 -4.02 16.42
N LEU A 22 18.63 -3.20 15.49
CA LEU A 22 19.95 -2.56 15.55
C LEU A 22 20.27 -1.99 16.96
N HIS A 23 19.24 -1.59 17.71
CA HIS A 23 19.30 -1.17 19.11
C HIS A 23 19.92 -2.23 20.05
N ASP A 24 19.57 -3.50 19.91
CA ASP A 24 20.09 -4.59 20.75
C ASP A 24 21.59 -4.84 20.48
N LEU A 25 22.00 -4.64 19.22
CA LEU A 25 23.40 -4.79 18.78
C LEU A 25 24.28 -3.59 19.19
N ILE A 26 23.73 -2.38 19.21
CA ILE A 26 24.41 -1.16 19.68
C ILE A 26 24.57 -1.19 21.21
N ALA A 27 23.53 -1.62 21.94
CA ALA A 27 23.56 -1.71 23.40
C ALA A 27 24.63 -2.66 23.93
N ALA A 28 24.99 -3.69 23.16
CA ALA A 28 25.99 -4.67 23.54
C ALA A 28 27.45 -4.16 23.51
N LYS A 29 27.75 -2.97 22.98
CA LYS A 29 29.11 -2.37 22.87
C LYS A 29 30.21 -3.29 22.28
N GLN A 30 29.86 -4.46 21.73
CA GLN A 30 30.78 -5.54 21.34
C GLN A 30 30.70 -5.92 19.86
N SER A 31 29.97 -5.18 19.02
CA SER A 31 29.87 -5.55 17.61
C SER A 31 31.00 -4.90 16.80
N ASN A 32 31.81 -5.74 16.14
CA ASN A 32 32.66 -5.33 15.00
C ASN A 32 31.80 -4.96 13.77
N LEU A 33 30.53 -4.54 13.95
CA LEU A 33 29.60 -4.24 12.88
C LEU A 33 30.03 -2.95 12.20
N THR A 34 30.60 -3.08 11.00
CA THR A 34 31.20 -1.96 10.27
C THR A 34 30.22 -1.34 9.27
N ILE A 35 29.51 -2.18 8.53
CA ILE A 35 28.47 -1.81 7.56
C ILE A 35 27.31 -2.80 7.63
N PHE A 36 26.09 -2.36 7.34
CA PHE A 36 24.89 -3.21 7.35
C PHE A 36 23.84 -2.74 6.34
N PRO A 37 23.10 -3.67 5.71
CA PRO A 37 21.96 -3.32 4.88
C PRO A 37 20.71 -3.09 5.74
N PHE A 38 19.87 -2.13 5.36
CA PHE A 38 18.53 -1.99 5.93
C PHE A 38 17.58 -1.28 4.96
N ASP A 39 16.30 -1.42 5.24
CA ASP A 39 15.23 -0.74 4.50
C ASP A 39 15.28 0.78 4.74
N ILE A 40 15.26 1.57 3.66
CA ILE A 40 15.34 3.04 3.69
C ILE A 40 14.28 3.67 4.64
N ALA A 41 13.18 2.98 4.96
CA ALA A 41 12.21 3.41 5.98
C ALA A 41 12.85 3.78 7.32
N ASN A 42 13.90 3.06 7.70
CA ASN A 42 14.53 3.25 8.99
C ASN A 42 15.60 4.35 8.96
N LEU A 43 15.91 4.93 7.80
CA LEU A 43 16.98 5.90 7.64
C LEU A 43 16.73 7.16 8.48
N THR A 44 15.51 7.70 8.44
CA THR A 44 15.11 8.87 9.26
C THR A 44 15.32 8.57 10.74
N LYS A 45 14.69 7.50 11.24
CA LYS A 45 14.77 7.08 12.64
C LYS A 45 16.22 6.92 13.09
N TYR A 46 17.04 6.20 12.31
CA TYR A 46 18.44 5.94 12.69
C TYR A 46 19.32 7.19 12.58
N SER A 47 19.04 8.10 11.65
CA SER A 47 19.75 9.39 11.58
C SER A 47 19.42 10.29 12.78
N GLU A 48 18.14 10.38 13.18
CA GLU A 48 17.67 11.18 14.33
C GLU A 48 18.21 10.64 15.66
N MET A 49 18.33 9.31 15.77
CA MET A 49 19.00 8.67 16.90
C MET A 49 20.52 8.88 16.92
N ASN A 50 21.08 9.55 15.92
CA ASN A 50 22.49 9.89 15.80
C ASN A 50 23.42 8.66 15.77
N ILE A 51 22.91 7.49 15.35
CA ILE A 51 23.67 6.23 15.34
C ILE A 51 24.38 5.98 14.00
N LEU A 52 23.94 6.61 12.91
CA LEU A 52 24.54 6.43 11.58
C LEU A 52 25.76 7.34 11.40
N ARG A 53 26.81 6.81 10.77
CA ARG A 53 27.97 7.59 10.33
C ARG A 53 27.65 8.20 8.94
N PRO A 54 27.84 9.52 8.75
CA PRO A 54 27.71 10.16 7.44
C PRO A 54 28.67 9.58 6.41
N LEU A 55 28.27 9.54 5.14
CA LEU A 55 29.16 9.17 4.05
C LEU A 55 30.22 10.26 3.83
N SER A 56 31.43 9.84 3.45
CA SER A 56 32.49 10.78 3.09
C SER A 56 32.18 11.51 1.78
N ALA A 57 32.75 12.70 1.61
CA ALA A 57 32.60 13.50 0.40
C ALA A 57 33.01 12.74 -0.88
N GLU A 58 33.99 11.83 -0.79
CA GLU A 58 34.42 11.01 -1.92
C GLU A 58 33.34 10.00 -2.33
N ILE A 59 32.75 9.30 -1.37
CA ILE A 59 31.66 8.35 -1.64
C ILE A 59 30.44 9.09 -2.21
N ILE A 60 30.07 10.24 -1.62
CA ILE A 60 28.98 11.08 -2.12
C ILE A 60 29.24 11.50 -3.59
N LYS A 61 30.46 11.92 -3.91
CA LYS A 61 30.85 12.27 -5.29
C LYS A 61 30.73 11.08 -6.24
N GLN A 62 31.06 9.87 -5.79
CA GLN A 62 30.87 8.64 -6.58
C GLN A 62 29.38 8.34 -6.80
N LEU A 63 28.53 8.51 -5.79
CA LEU A 63 27.08 8.32 -5.89
C LEU A 63 26.48 9.26 -6.93
N HIS A 64 26.78 10.56 -6.88
CA HIS A 64 26.28 11.53 -7.87
C HIS A 64 26.70 11.22 -9.32
N ARG A 65 27.87 10.62 -9.52
CA ARG A 65 28.34 10.22 -10.85
C ARG A 65 27.59 9.00 -11.37
N THR A 66 27.41 7.99 -10.53
CA THR A 66 27.03 6.63 -10.96
C THR A 66 25.53 6.34 -10.82
N MET A 67 24.88 6.90 -9.79
CA MET A 67 23.49 6.58 -9.47
C MET A 67 22.50 7.42 -10.26
N TRP A 68 21.29 6.91 -10.36
CA TRP A 68 20.13 7.64 -10.88
C TRP A 68 19.75 8.78 -9.92
N GLN A 69 19.84 10.01 -10.43
CA GLN A 69 19.76 11.21 -9.59
C GLN A 69 18.39 11.42 -8.93
N PRO A 70 17.24 11.16 -9.58
CA PRO A 70 15.93 11.37 -8.95
C PRO A 70 15.72 10.58 -7.65
N ALA A 71 16.26 9.37 -7.54
CA ALA A 71 16.15 8.56 -6.32
C ALA A 71 17.22 8.89 -5.26
N LEU A 72 18.36 9.46 -5.65
CA LEU A 72 19.48 9.65 -4.73
C LEU A 72 19.14 10.47 -3.45
N PRO A 73 18.31 11.53 -3.50
CA PRO A 73 17.93 12.29 -2.31
C PRO A 73 17.27 11.47 -1.19
N ILE A 74 16.59 10.34 -1.50
CA ILE A 74 15.90 9.55 -0.46
C ILE A 74 16.88 8.88 0.52
N PHE A 75 18.17 8.79 0.15
CA PHE A 75 19.26 8.23 0.94
C PHE A 75 20.02 9.27 1.80
N ALA A 76 19.51 10.51 1.84
CA ALA A 76 20.05 11.61 2.65
C ALA A 76 19.00 12.15 3.65
N ARG A 77 19.47 12.78 4.73
CA ARG A 77 18.66 13.54 5.70
C ARG A 77 19.37 14.86 5.97
N ASP A 78 18.64 15.97 5.86
CA ASP A 78 19.20 17.33 5.95
C ASP A 78 20.48 17.49 5.13
N GLU A 79 20.40 17.12 3.84
CA GLU A 79 21.50 17.12 2.87
C GLU A 79 22.69 16.17 3.19
N THR A 80 22.65 15.50 4.34
CA THR A 80 23.68 14.54 4.77
C THR A 80 23.34 13.15 4.29
N PHE A 81 24.23 12.54 3.50
CA PHE A 81 24.06 11.15 3.05
C PHE A 81 24.51 10.17 4.13
N PHE A 82 23.70 9.14 4.36
CA PHE A 82 24.02 8.07 5.32
C PHE A 82 24.06 6.68 4.66
N GLY A 83 23.35 6.49 3.56
CA GLY A 83 23.21 5.19 2.90
C GLY A 83 23.79 5.15 1.49
N VAL A 84 24.54 4.09 1.18
CA VAL A 84 24.88 3.69 -0.18
C VAL A 84 23.71 2.87 -0.75
N PRO A 85 23.09 3.31 -1.86
CA PRO A 85 21.92 2.64 -2.43
C PRO A 85 22.21 1.19 -2.84
N GLU A 86 21.33 0.26 -2.45
CA GLU A 86 21.36 -1.12 -2.92
C GLU A 86 20.32 -1.34 -4.02
N ASP A 87 19.06 -1.00 -3.73
CA ASP A 87 17.95 -1.14 -4.67
C ASP A 87 16.84 -0.10 -4.43
N ILE A 88 15.96 0.03 -5.42
CA ILE A 88 14.66 0.67 -5.28
C ILE A 88 13.59 -0.17 -5.97
N SER A 89 12.33 0.06 -5.62
CA SER A 89 11.18 -0.52 -6.30
C SER A 89 10.00 0.43 -6.26
N PHE A 90 9.36 0.65 -7.40
CA PHE A 90 8.10 1.38 -7.48
C PHE A 90 6.91 0.41 -7.53
N TYR A 91 5.75 0.90 -7.15
CA TYR A 91 4.48 0.20 -7.32
C TYR A 91 3.83 0.66 -8.62
N GLY A 92 3.60 -0.28 -9.54
CA GLY A 92 3.10 0.02 -10.88
C GLY A 92 2.10 -1.00 -11.38
N ILE A 93 1.64 -0.77 -12.60
CA ILE A 93 0.71 -1.61 -13.34
C ILE A 93 1.52 -2.59 -14.18
N ILE A 94 1.20 -3.89 -14.07
CA ILE A 94 1.89 -5.00 -14.73
C ILE A 94 0.89 -5.63 -15.70
N VAL A 95 1.24 -5.72 -16.98
CA VAL A 95 0.31 -6.28 -18.00
C VAL A 95 1.01 -7.31 -18.86
N PRO A 96 0.42 -8.50 -19.06
CA PRO A 96 0.94 -9.50 -19.99
C PRO A 96 0.99 -8.96 -21.44
N LYS A 97 2.13 -9.09 -22.11
CA LYS A 97 2.33 -8.63 -23.50
C LYS A 97 1.33 -9.24 -24.47
N LYS A 98 0.90 -10.47 -24.22
CA LYS A 98 -0.08 -11.18 -25.05
C LYS A 98 -1.49 -10.57 -25.01
N GLN A 99 -1.76 -9.69 -24.05
CA GLN A 99 -3.09 -9.09 -23.82
C GLN A 99 -3.14 -7.60 -24.19
N LEU A 100 -2.02 -6.99 -24.57
CA LEU A 100 -1.96 -5.62 -25.07
C LEU A 100 -2.00 -5.65 -26.60
N GLU A 101 -3.18 -5.43 -27.18
CA GLU A 101 -3.31 -5.14 -28.62
C GLU A 101 -2.87 -3.69 -28.93
N ASP A 102 -2.97 -2.78 -27.96
CA ASP A 102 -2.57 -1.38 -28.09
C ASP A 102 -1.69 -0.92 -26.92
N THR A 103 -0.58 -0.24 -27.24
CA THR A 103 0.46 0.19 -26.29
C THR A 103 0.16 1.52 -25.58
N ASN A 104 -1.12 1.88 -25.45
CA ASN A 104 -1.49 3.20 -24.97
C ASN A 104 -1.28 3.35 -23.45
N LYS A 105 -0.69 4.48 -23.06
CA LYS A 105 -0.78 4.99 -21.68
C LYS A 105 -2.24 5.30 -21.41
N TRP A 106 -2.85 4.55 -20.49
CA TRP A 106 -4.23 4.80 -20.08
C TRP A 106 -4.38 6.18 -19.45
N ASP A 107 -5.52 6.81 -19.67
CA ASP A 107 -6.00 7.85 -18.75
C ASP A 107 -6.65 7.22 -17.49
N TRP A 108 -7.06 8.07 -16.56
CA TRP A 108 -7.66 7.63 -15.30
C TRP A 108 -9.01 6.90 -15.47
N ASP A 109 -9.81 7.28 -16.47
CA ASP A 109 -11.13 6.68 -16.71
C ASP A 109 -10.98 5.31 -17.39
N GLU A 110 -10.07 5.19 -18.36
CA GLU A 110 -9.69 3.93 -18.99
C GLU A 110 -9.12 2.95 -17.97
N LEU A 111 -8.20 3.41 -17.11
CA LEU A 111 -7.63 2.58 -16.05
C LEU A 111 -8.72 2.09 -15.08
N ARG A 112 -9.63 2.97 -14.64
CA ARG A 112 -10.76 2.58 -13.79
C ARG A 112 -11.65 1.54 -14.47
N SER A 113 -11.97 1.73 -15.75
CA SER A 113 -12.80 0.81 -16.51
C SER A 113 -12.16 -0.57 -16.58
N LEU A 114 -10.86 -0.63 -16.86
CA LEU A 114 -10.09 -1.87 -16.89
C LEU A 114 -10.05 -2.57 -15.52
N ILE A 115 -9.86 -1.78 -14.45
CA ILE A 115 -9.87 -2.28 -13.07
C ILE A 115 -11.23 -2.91 -12.74
N ASN A 116 -12.33 -2.18 -12.94
CA ASN A 116 -13.67 -2.64 -12.59
C ASN A 116 -14.09 -3.83 -13.46
N LYS A 117 -13.70 -3.85 -14.74
CA LYS A 117 -13.96 -4.98 -15.64
C LYS A 117 -13.27 -6.25 -15.14
N ASN A 118 -11.99 -6.17 -14.78
CA ASN A 118 -11.25 -7.32 -14.27
C ASN A 118 -11.85 -7.85 -12.95
N TYR A 119 -12.24 -6.93 -12.04
CA TYR A 119 -12.91 -7.30 -10.80
C TYR A 119 -14.25 -8.01 -11.05
N LYS A 120 -15.08 -7.51 -11.97
CA LYS A 120 -16.35 -8.17 -12.35
C LYS A 120 -16.16 -9.54 -12.97
N GLU A 121 -15.18 -9.68 -13.86
CA GLU A 121 -14.90 -10.92 -14.59
C GLU A 121 -14.33 -12.00 -13.65
N ASN A 122 -13.46 -11.62 -12.72
CA ASN A 122 -12.68 -12.58 -11.94
C ASN A 122 -13.03 -12.63 -10.44
N ASN A 123 -13.75 -11.65 -9.90
CA ASN A 123 -14.01 -11.47 -8.46
C ASN A 123 -12.70 -11.44 -7.64
N ILE A 124 -11.69 -10.76 -8.20
CA ILE A 124 -10.35 -10.66 -7.65
C ILE A 124 -9.98 -9.17 -7.69
N ASP A 125 -9.77 -8.56 -6.53
CA ASP A 125 -9.08 -7.27 -6.44
C ASP A 125 -7.66 -7.43 -7.00
N PHE A 126 -7.01 -6.38 -7.50
CA PHE A 126 -5.65 -6.55 -8.02
C PHE A 126 -4.68 -6.72 -6.85
N TRP A 127 -4.53 -7.95 -6.37
CA TRP A 127 -3.68 -8.29 -5.24
C TRP A 127 -2.22 -8.27 -5.64
N SER A 128 -1.37 -7.73 -4.76
CA SER A 128 0.06 -8.04 -4.80
C SER A 128 0.30 -9.25 -3.89
N ALA A 129 0.88 -10.32 -4.43
CA ALA A 129 1.29 -11.46 -3.61
C ALA A 129 2.32 -11.01 -2.56
N GLY A 130 1.99 -11.14 -1.28
CA GLY A 130 2.96 -11.09 -0.18
C GLY A 130 3.35 -9.71 0.39
N ALA A 131 2.63 -8.63 0.11
CA ALA A 131 2.88 -7.36 0.80
C ALA A 131 1.98 -7.23 2.03
N THR A 132 2.59 -7.00 3.18
CA THR A 132 1.98 -6.62 4.46
C THR A 132 1.19 -5.29 4.42
N ASN A 133 0.78 -4.78 3.26
CA ASN A 133 -0.15 -3.67 3.08
C ASN A 133 -0.30 -3.36 1.58
N ASN A 134 -1.49 -3.53 0.99
CA ASN A 134 -1.85 -3.07 -0.37
C ASN A 134 -1.76 -1.53 -0.56
N MET A 135 -1.20 -0.81 0.41
CA MET A 135 -1.02 0.64 0.41
C MET A 135 -0.14 1.16 -0.72
N GLY A 136 0.71 0.32 -1.33
CA GLY A 136 1.48 0.71 -2.53
C GLY A 136 0.58 1.25 -3.64
N PHE A 137 -0.59 0.63 -3.85
CA PHE A 137 -1.61 1.11 -4.79
C PHE A 137 -2.13 2.50 -4.41
N ILE A 138 -2.61 2.63 -3.16
CA ILE A 138 -3.15 3.89 -2.64
C ILE A 138 -2.12 5.01 -2.76
N TYR A 139 -0.86 4.75 -2.39
CA TYR A 139 0.20 5.75 -2.42
C TYR A 139 0.52 6.18 -3.83
N SER A 140 0.63 5.24 -4.77
CA SER A 140 0.85 5.59 -6.18
C SER A 140 -0.29 6.43 -6.76
N VAL A 141 -1.54 6.15 -6.37
CA VAL A 141 -2.70 6.97 -6.77
C VAL A 141 -2.61 8.37 -6.17
N LEU A 142 -2.46 8.48 -4.85
CA LEU A 142 -2.32 9.77 -4.15
C LEU A 142 -1.15 10.60 -4.71
N GLY A 143 -0.01 9.96 -4.94
CA GLY A 143 1.18 10.56 -5.51
C GLY A 143 0.99 11.06 -6.93
N ALA A 144 0.29 10.30 -7.78
CA ALA A 144 -0.05 10.73 -9.13
C ALA A 144 -1.01 11.94 -9.12
N PHE A 145 -1.88 12.05 -8.12
CA PHE A 145 -2.66 13.26 -7.83
C PHE A 145 -1.87 14.36 -7.09
N GLY A 146 -0.56 14.19 -6.89
CA GLY A 146 0.32 15.21 -6.31
C GLY A 146 0.28 15.33 -4.79
N ILE A 147 -0.22 14.32 -4.09
CA ILE A 147 -0.26 14.27 -2.63
C ILE A 147 1.02 13.57 -2.13
N ASN A 148 1.88 14.31 -1.44
CA ASN A 148 3.06 13.75 -0.80
C ASN A 148 2.74 13.26 0.62
N ILE A 149 2.29 12.02 0.78
CA ILE A 149 1.96 11.43 2.08
C ILE A 149 3.13 11.33 3.07
N GLU A 150 4.38 11.61 2.66
CA GLU A 150 5.52 11.69 3.58
C GLU A 150 5.72 13.09 4.17
N ALA A 151 5.13 14.12 3.54
CA ALA A 151 5.13 15.47 4.08
C ALA A 151 4.20 15.56 5.32
N PRO A 152 4.39 16.56 6.19
CA PRO A 152 3.47 16.82 7.28
C PRO A 152 2.03 16.87 6.77
N LEU A 153 1.13 16.13 7.42
CA LEU A 153 -0.26 15.99 6.99
C LEU A 153 -0.92 17.36 6.73
N LYS A 154 -0.63 18.35 7.57
CA LYS A 154 -1.10 19.73 7.43
C LYS A 154 -0.78 20.33 6.06
N GLU A 155 0.45 20.17 5.58
CA GLU A 155 0.89 20.70 4.29
C GLU A 155 0.19 20.00 3.12
N THR A 156 -0.09 18.70 3.26
CA THR A 156 -0.73 17.93 2.19
C THR A 156 -2.24 18.22 2.08
N ILE A 157 -2.90 18.53 3.19
CA ILE A 157 -4.35 18.80 3.21
C ILE A 157 -4.67 20.16 2.60
N GLU A 158 -3.71 21.09 2.54
CA GLU A 158 -3.85 22.33 1.75
C GLU A 158 -4.13 22.03 0.27
N LEU A 159 -3.77 20.83 -0.23
CA LEU A 159 -4.11 20.33 -1.57
C LEU A 159 -5.52 19.71 -1.62
N LYS A 160 -6.52 20.41 -1.10
CA LYS A 160 -7.92 19.92 -0.98
C LYS A 160 -8.47 19.35 -2.28
N GLU A 161 -8.31 20.07 -3.39
CA GLU A 161 -8.81 19.64 -4.69
C GLU A 161 -8.17 18.33 -5.16
N ASN A 162 -6.89 18.11 -4.85
CA ASN A 162 -6.17 16.90 -5.23
C ASN A 162 -6.65 15.69 -4.42
N TRP A 163 -6.88 15.87 -3.12
CA TRP A 163 -7.45 14.85 -2.26
C TRP A 163 -8.86 14.44 -2.68
N LEU A 164 -9.72 15.41 -3.01
CA LEU A 164 -11.05 15.14 -3.55
C LEU A 164 -10.94 14.39 -4.89
N LYS A 165 -10.06 14.87 -5.78
CA LYS A 165 -9.48 14.20 -6.97
C LYS A 165 -9.32 12.69 -6.78
N ALA A 166 -8.33 12.37 -5.97
CA ALA A 166 -7.88 11.01 -5.72
C ALA A 166 -8.97 10.17 -5.04
N TYR A 167 -9.67 10.73 -4.05
CA TYR A 167 -10.69 10.01 -3.33
C TYR A 167 -11.90 9.68 -4.20
N ASP A 168 -12.39 10.60 -5.02
CA ASP A 168 -13.49 10.33 -5.94
C ASP A 168 -13.12 9.21 -6.92
N TRP A 169 -11.89 9.22 -7.43
CA TRP A 169 -11.39 8.15 -8.29
C TRP A 169 -11.31 6.81 -7.55
N LEU A 170 -10.71 6.75 -6.36
CA LEU A 170 -10.69 5.53 -5.53
C LEU A 170 -12.10 5.04 -5.20
N ASN A 171 -12.99 5.93 -4.79
CA ASN A 171 -14.37 5.59 -4.42
C ASN A 171 -15.19 5.07 -5.62
N SER A 172 -14.80 5.42 -6.85
CA SER A 172 -15.41 4.92 -8.08
C SER A 172 -14.95 3.50 -8.49
N ILE A 173 -13.94 2.94 -7.81
CA ILE A 173 -13.53 1.55 -7.99
C ILE A 173 -14.52 0.63 -7.28
N GLU A 174 -14.92 -0.45 -7.95
CA GLU A 174 -15.97 -1.38 -7.53
C GLU A 174 -15.50 -2.50 -6.59
N TRP A 175 -14.24 -2.46 -6.15
CA TRP A 175 -13.64 -3.42 -5.23
C TRP A 175 -14.38 -3.52 -3.89
N ASP A 176 -14.22 -4.68 -3.25
CA ASP A 176 -14.51 -4.82 -1.82
C ASP A 176 -13.35 -4.20 -1.02
N TRP A 177 -13.54 -2.95 -0.62
CA TRP A 177 -12.51 -2.22 0.12
C TRP A 177 -12.20 -2.83 1.49
N GLU A 178 -13.17 -3.46 2.15
CA GLU A 178 -12.90 -4.15 3.41
C GLU A 178 -11.98 -5.35 3.17
N GLU A 179 -12.27 -6.14 2.14
CA GLU A 179 -11.41 -7.23 1.70
C GLU A 179 -10.00 -6.72 1.35
N PHE A 180 -9.90 -5.68 0.52
CA PHE A 180 -8.64 -5.07 0.06
C PHE A 180 -7.70 -4.68 1.21
N PHE A 181 -8.23 -4.16 2.32
CA PHE A 181 -7.43 -3.69 3.45
C PHE A 181 -7.12 -4.79 4.49
N ILE A 182 -7.86 -5.90 4.51
CA ILE A 182 -7.77 -6.96 5.53
C ILE A 182 -7.05 -8.21 5.01
N ASN A 183 -7.30 -8.61 3.75
CA ASN A 183 -6.83 -9.90 3.25
C ASN A 183 -5.35 -9.89 2.89
N ASN A 184 -4.62 -10.85 3.47
CA ASN A 184 -3.30 -11.28 3.04
C ASN A 184 -3.42 -12.68 2.44
N LEU A 185 -3.60 -12.78 1.11
CA LEU A 185 -3.60 -14.08 0.44
C LEU A 185 -2.23 -14.73 0.56
N SER A 186 -2.22 -16.04 0.80
CA SER A 186 -0.98 -16.82 0.72
C SER A 186 -0.47 -16.86 -0.73
N PRO A 187 0.86 -16.98 -0.96
CA PRO A 187 1.43 -17.10 -2.30
C PRO A 187 0.86 -18.27 -3.14
N LEU A 188 0.33 -19.30 -2.49
CA LEU A 188 -0.29 -20.47 -3.12
C LEU A 188 -1.70 -20.15 -3.65
N GLU A 189 -2.51 -19.43 -2.88
CA GLU A 189 -3.83 -18.96 -3.31
C GLU A 189 -3.67 -18.03 -4.51
N PHE A 190 -2.72 -17.09 -4.43
CA PHE A 190 -2.43 -16.15 -5.51
C PHE A 190 -2.10 -16.83 -6.86
N LYS A 191 -1.38 -17.97 -6.84
CA LYS A 191 -0.96 -18.69 -8.06
C LYS A 191 -2.13 -19.32 -8.83
N GLN A 192 -3.23 -19.66 -8.17
CA GLN A 192 -4.43 -20.19 -8.84
C GLN A 192 -5.23 -19.08 -9.54
N TYR A 193 -5.12 -17.84 -9.06
CA TYR A 193 -5.92 -16.70 -9.49
C TYR A 193 -5.33 -15.92 -10.67
N SER A 194 -4.03 -16.06 -10.90
CA SER A 194 -3.26 -15.19 -11.79
C SER A 194 -3.20 -15.64 -13.25
N SER A 195 -3.52 -16.90 -13.56
CA SER A 195 -3.47 -17.42 -14.94
C SER A 195 -4.50 -16.76 -15.89
N ASN A 196 -5.53 -16.10 -15.34
CA ASN A 196 -6.62 -15.47 -16.09
C ASN A 196 -6.62 -13.94 -16.00
N GLN A 197 -5.67 -13.32 -15.28
CA GLN A 197 -5.70 -11.87 -15.07
C GLN A 197 -5.27 -11.11 -16.33
N LYS A 198 -6.00 -10.02 -16.62
CA LYS A 198 -5.70 -9.12 -17.74
C LYS A 198 -4.70 -8.01 -17.40
N LEU A 199 -4.60 -7.71 -16.12
CA LEU A 199 -3.76 -6.67 -15.55
C LEU A 199 -3.42 -7.08 -14.12
N GLU A 200 -2.29 -6.60 -13.62
CA GLU A 200 -1.83 -6.77 -12.25
C GLU A 200 -1.25 -5.47 -11.73
N MET A 201 -1.10 -5.37 -10.42
CA MET A 201 -0.43 -4.25 -9.78
C MET A 201 0.51 -4.77 -8.72
N GLY A 202 1.69 -4.17 -8.63
CA GLY A 202 2.69 -4.69 -7.71
C GLY A 202 3.99 -3.93 -7.71
N TRP A 203 4.85 -4.34 -6.79
CA TRP A 203 6.22 -3.84 -6.67
C TRP A 203 7.09 -4.44 -7.77
N THR A 204 7.91 -3.60 -8.42
CA THR A 204 8.91 -4.07 -9.38
C THR A 204 9.91 -5.10 -8.82
N LYS A 205 10.16 -5.08 -7.50
CA LYS A 205 11.05 -6.00 -6.76
C LYS A 205 10.47 -7.40 -6.52
N ALA A 206 9.15 -7.55 -6.60
CA ALA A 206 8.48 -8.82 -6.42
C ALA A 206 7.17 -8.79 -7.22
N PRO A 207 7.23 -8.93 -8.56
CA PRO A 207 6.01 -9.09 -9.33
C PRO A 207 5.29 -10.33 -8.77
N PRO A 208 3.96 -10.34 -8.81
CA PRO A 208 3.23 -11.49 -8.31
C PRO A 208 3.60 -12.78 -9.05
N ASN A 209 3.32 -13.98 -8.52
CA ASN A 209 3.72 -15.26 -9.13
C ASN A 209 2.49 -15.88 -9.84
N PRO A 210 2.50 -16.04 -11.18
CA PRO A 210 3.37 -16.87 -11.99
C PRO A 210 4.39 -16.07 -12.82
N PHE A 211 4.54 -14.76 -12.56
CA PHE A 211 5.22 -13.79 -13.43
C PHE A 211 6.76 -13.86 -13.37
N ASN A 212 7.31 -15.03 -13.02
CA ASN A 212 8.76 -15.30 -12.97
C ASN A 212 9.48 -15.02 -14.30
N ASN A 213 8.74 -14.90 -15.42
CA ASN A 213 9.25 -14.47 -16.72
C ASN A 213 8.88 -13.01 -17.01
N TYR A 214 9.61 -12.05 -16.41
CA TYR A 214 9.50 -10.62 -16.72
C TYR A 214 9.58 -10.27 -18.23
N GLN A 215 10.04 -11.19 -19.10
CA GLN A 215 10.06 -11.01 -20.55
C GLN A 215 8.66 -10.86 -21.16
N ASP A 216 7.66 -11.43 -20.51
CA ASP A 216 6.31 -11.57 -21.04
C ASP A 216 5.38 -10.44 -20.58
N TYR A 217 5.90 -9.43 -19.88
CA TYR A 217 5.10 -8.37 -19.26
C TYR A 217 5.60 -6.97 -19.62
N ASN A 218 4.71 -5.99 -19.55
CA ASN A 218 4.98 -4.57 -19.60
C ASN A 218 4.69 -3.94 -18.23
N PHE A 219 5.47 -2.92 -17.87
CA PHE A 219 5.33 -2.17 -16.63
C PHE A 219 4.97 -0.72 -16.94
N PHE A 220 3.91 -0.21 -16.30
CA PHE A 220 3.41 1.15 -16.49
C PHE A 220 3.27 1.87 -15.16
N MET A 221 3.69 3.13 -15.13
CA MET A 221 3.37 4.03 -14.02
C MET A 221 1.88 4.39 -14.09
N PHE A 222 1.31 4.81 -12.97
CA PHE A 222 -0.03 5.37 -12.95
C PHE A 222 -0.13 6.63 -13.84
N PRO A 223 -1.31 6.89 -14.43
CA PRO A 223 -1.53 8.01 -15.35
C PRO A 223 -1.12 9.35 -14.74
N ASP A 224 -0.62 10.26 -15.59
CA ASP A 224 -0.45 11.66 -15.20
C ASP A 224 -1.83 12.34 -15.16
N ASP A 225 -2.06 13.23 -14.20
CA ASP A 225 -3.17 14.18 -14.22
C ASP A 225 -2.65 15.56 -14.64
N SER A 226 -3.17 16.10 -15.75
CA SER A 226 -2.70 17.37 -16.32
C SER A 226 -2.96 18.59 -15.43
N SER A 227 -3.90 18.49 -14.49
CA SER A 227 -4.19 19.54 -13.50
C SER A 227 -3.22 19.53 -12.32
N VAL A 228 -2.41 18.48 -12.19
CA VAL A 228 -1.46 18.33 -11.09
C VAL A 228 -0.12 18.96 -11.46
N LYS A 229 0.26 20.01 -10.73
CA LYS A 229 1.54 20.72 -10.93
C LYS A 229 2.75 19.82 -10.68
N LYS A 230 2.64 18.88 -9.73
CA LYS A 230 3.75 18.05 -9.27
C LYS A 230 3.23 16.68 -8.81
N ARG A 231 3.60 15.60 -9.51
CA ARG A 231 3.37 14.21 -9.07
C ARG A 231 4.46 13.73 -8.12
N PHE A 232 4.15 12.79 -7.23
CA PHE A 232 5.10 12.09 -6.37
C PHE A 232 5.07 10.59 -6.68
N ASP A 233 6.25 9.99 -6.81
CA ASP A 233 6.42 8.59 -7.18
C ASP A 233 7.00 7.83 -6.00
N PHE A 234 6.15 7.04 -5.35
CA PHE A 234 6.53 6.32 -4.14
C PHE A 234 7.33 5.07 -4.45
N CYS A 235 8.43 4.91 -3.74
CA CYS A 235 9.28 3.73 -3.84
C CYS A 235 9.60 3.16 -2.46
N ILE A 236 9.89 1.87 -2.45
CA ILE A 236 10.59 1.18 -1.36
C ILE A 236 12.00 0.85 -1.81
N GLY A 237 12.87 0.43 -0.89
CA GLY A 237 14.22 0.01 -1.24
C GLY A 237 15.11 -0.19 -0.02
N SER A 238 16.33 -0.65 -0.26
CA SER A 238 17.36 -0.82 0.75
C SER A 238 18.63 -0.04 0.45
N CYS A 239 19.40 0.20 1.51
CA CYS A 239 20.72 0.79 1.43
C CYS A 239 21.68 0.13 2.40
N TRP A 240 22.97 0.26 2.11
CA TRP A 240 24.06 -0.07 3.03
C TRP A 240 24.46 1.19 3.80
N ALA A 241 24.50 1.15 5.13
CA ALA A 241 25.11 2.22 5.91
C ALA A 241 26.13 1.69 6.92
N SER A 242 26.80 2.62 7.57
CA SER A 242 27.73 2.36 8.68
C SER A 242 27.20 3.01 9.96
N ILE A 243 27.47 2.38 11.10
CA ILE A 243 27.20 2.96 12.43
C ILE A 243 28.39 3.80 12.90
N LYS A 244 28.14 4.73 13.81
CA LYS A 244 29.20 5.42 14.57
C LYS A 244 29.84 4.44 15.54
N ASN A 245 31.11 4.14 15.33
CA ASN A 245 31.92 3.24 16.13
C ASN A 245 33.42 3.60 15.98
N ASN A 246 34.30 2.81 16.60
CA ASN A 246 35.75 3.04 16.55
C ASN A 246 36.41 2.61 15.23
N MET A 247 35.65 2.18 14.21
CA MET A 247 36.24 1.79 12.92
C MET A 247 36.81 3.02 12.19
N PRO A 248 38.03 2.95 11.63
CA PRO A 248 38.59 4.06 10.87
C PRO A 248 37.77 4.39 9.61
N ASP A 249 37.59 5.68 9.33
CA ASP A 249 36.82 6.14 8.16
C ASP A 249 37.39 5.62 6.83
N GLN A 250 38.70 5.40 6.75
CA GLN A 250 39.33 4.81 5.57
C GLN A 250 38.82 3.39 5.29
N VAL A 251 38.65 2.56 6.32
CA VAL A 251 38.13 1.19 6.18
C VAL A 251 36.68 1.23 5.70
N ILE A 252 35.86 2.11 6.28
CA ILE A 252 34.46 2.32 5.84
C ILE A 252 34.40 2.73 4.37
N ASN A 253 35.23 3.70 3.96
CA ASN A 253 35.30 4.17 2.59
C ASN A 253 35.72 3.04 1.63
N ASP A 254 36.71 2.23 2.00
CA ASP A 254 37.16 1.09 1.19
C ASP A 254 36.06 0.04 1.02
N LEU A 255 35.29 -0.25 2.07
CA LEU A 255 34.14 -1.14 2.00
C LEU A 255 33.04 -0.60 1.07
N PHE A 256 32.70 0.70 1.17
CA PHE A 256 31.74 1.30 0.26
C PHE A 256 32.24 1.38 -1.18
N ARG A 257 33.53 1.60 -1.42
CA ARG A 257 34.12 1.51 -2.77
C ARG A 257 33.97 0.10 -3.36
N ILE A 258 34.14 -0.95 -2.54
CA ILE A 258 33.93 -2.34 -2.97
C ILE A 258 32.45 -2.59 -3.33
N ILE A 259 31.51 -2.08 -2.53
CA ILE A 259 30.06 -2.18 -2.81
C ILE A 259 29.71 -1.43 -4.10
N LEU A 260 30.28 -0.25 -4.30
CA LEU A 260 30.02 0.61 -5.46
C LEU A 260 30.81 0.21 -6.72
N ASP A 261 31.75 -0.73 -6.62
CA ASP A 261 32.51 -1.20 -7.77
C ASP A 261 31.58 -1.88 -8.78
N TYR A 262 31.69 -1.45 -10.04
CA TYR A 262 30.82 -1.94 -11.10
C TYR A 262 30.93 -3.45 -11.34
N LYS A 263 32.13 -4.03 -11.26
CA LYS A 263 32.31 -5.47 -11.50
C LYS A 263 31.66 -6.28 -10.37
N ASN A 264 31.73 -5.78 -9.13
CA ASN A 264 31.03 -6.37 -8.00
C ASN A 264 29.52 -6.25 -8.12
N LEU A 265 29.01 -5.05 -8.40
CA LEU A 265 27.59 -4.81 -8.64
C LEU A 265 27.05 -5.71 -9.75
N LEU A 266 27.74 -5.81 -10.89
CA LEU A 266 27.33 -6.68 -12.00
C LEU A 266 27.25 -8.17 -11.57
N LYS A 267 28.20 -8.66 -10.77
CA LYS A 267 28.17 -10.03 -10.26
C LYS A 267 26.98 -10.28 -9.33
N VAL A 268 26.66 -9.32 -8.45
CA VAL A 268 25.50 -9.39 -7.55
C VAL A 268 24.20 -9.34 -8.36
N GLU A 269 24.14 -8.43 -9.33
CA GLU A 269 22.98 -8.20 -10.18
C GLU A 269 22.66 -9.43 -11.03
N LEU A 270 23.66 -10.13 -11.57
CA LEU A 270 23.47 -11.35 -12.36
C LEU A 270 23.14 -12.60 -11.53
N ARG A 271 23.35 -12.58 -10.21
CA ARG A 271 23.08 -13.71 -9.30
C ARG A 271 21.74 -13.57 -8.57
N SER A 272 21.34 -12.35 -8.25
CA SER A 272 20.12 -12.05 -7.51
C SER A 272 18.91 -11.98 -8.45
N ALA A 273 17.74 -12.43 -8.01
CA ALA A 273 16.56 -12.51 -8.86
C ALA A 273 15.66 -11.26 -8.83
N THR A 274 15.78 -10.36 -7.84
CA THR A 274 14.60 -9.55 -7.45
C THR A 274 14.83 -8.05 -7.25
N TYR A 275 16.01 -7.48 -7.49
CA TYR A 275 16.27 -6.08 -7.14
C TYR A 275 16.57 -5.20 -8.35
N PHE A 276 16.11 -3.95 -8.30
CA PHE A 276 16.43 -2.91 -9.28
C PHE A 276 17.51 -2.00 -8.71
N ASN A 277 18.75 -2.24 -9.10
CA ASN A 277 19.87 -1.41 -8.67
C ASN A 277 19.85 -0.08 -9.43
N ILE A 278 20.08 1.03 -8.73
CA ILE A 278 19.99 2.37 -9.33
C ILE A 278 21.27 2.84 -10.04
N ASN A 279 22.28 1.99 -10.14
CA ASN A 279 23.48 2.29 -10.93
C ASN A 279 23.13 2.28 -12.42
N LYS A 280 23.16 3.46 -13.03
CA LYS A 280 22.74 3.68 -14.43
C LYS A 280 23.52 2.85 -15.45
N LYS A 281 24.72 2.38 -15.08
CA LYS A 281 25.54 1.55 -15.98
C LYS A 281 24.97 0.14 -16.12
N LEU A 282 24.38 -0.42 -15.06
CA LEU A 282 23.73 -1.73 -15.11
C LEU A 282 22.52 -1.73 -16.06
N TRP A 283 21.84 -0.58 -16.17
CA TRP A 283 20.64 -0.41 -16.99
C TRP A 283 20.90 -0.58 -18.49
N LYS A 284 22.16 -0.42 -18.90
CA LYS A 284 22.61 -0.54 -20.28
C LYS A 284 23.50 -1.77 -20.50
N ASP A 285 23.77 -2.54 -19.46
CA ASP A 285 24.65 -3.71 -19.55
C ASP A 285 23.93 -4.85 -20.29
N LYS A 286 24.57 -5.40 -21.32
CA LYS A 286 23.97 -6.45 -22.18
C LYS A 286 23.69 -7.73 -21.42
N ALA A 287 24.55 -8.11 -20.46
CA ALA A 287 24.34 -9.31 -19.67
C ALA A 287 23.17 -9.11 -18.71
N VAL A 288 23.06 -7.92 -18.09
CA VAL A 288 21.92 -7.56 -17.23
C VAL A 288 20.63 -7.54 -18.04
N LEU A 289 20.58 -6.87 -19.20
CA LEU A 289 19.37 -6.81 -20.03
C LEU A 289 18.93 -8.18 -20.57
N LYS A 290 19.88 -9.13 -20.72
CA LYS A 290 19.58 -10.52 -21.09
C LYS A 290 19.06 -11.33 -19.91
N ALA A 291 19.67 -11.20 -18.73
CA ALA A 291 19.31 -11.95 -17.54
C ALA A 291 18.07 -11.39 -16.83
N LYS A 292 17.88 -10.06 -16.87
CA LYS A 292 16.84 -9.28 -16.20
C LYS A 292 16.12 -8.36 -17.20
N PRO A 293 15.12 -8.90 -17.89
CA PRO A 293 14.33 -8.18 -18.90
C PRO A 293 13.62 -6.94 -18.38
N LEU A 294 13.34 -6.88 -17.06
CA LEU A 294 12.74 -5.71 -16.41
C LEU A 294 13.54 -4.42 -16.70
N TYR A 295 14.87 -4.49 -16.81
CA TYR A 295 15.70 -3.33 -17.16
C TYR A 295 15.43 -2.78 -18.57
N LYS A 296 14.80 -3.54 -19.46
CA LYS A 296 14.33 -3.02 -20.76
C LYS A 296 13.18 -2.03 -20.59
N HIS A 297 12.49 -2.07 -19.46
CA HIS A 297 11.44 -1.12 -19.10
C HIS A 297 12.00 0.05 -18.29
N ILE A 298 13.29 0.39 -18.42
CA ILE A 298 13.89 1.46 -17.62
C ILE A 298 13.20 2.81 -17.79
N ASP A 299 12.52 3.04 -18.93
CA ASP A 299 11.72 4.24 -19.14
C ASP A 299 10.59 4.39 -18.12
N PHE A 300 10.11 3.30 -17.54
CA PHE A 300 9.23 3.32 -16.37
C PHE A 300 9.84 4.12 -15.21
N PHE A 301 11.12 3.91 -14.91
CA PHE A 301 11.86 4.65 -13.89
C PHE A 301 12.13 6.09 -14.34
N ASN A 302 12.54 6.30 -15.60
CA ASN A 302 12.82 7.64 -16.11
C ASN A 302 11.57 8.55 -16.15
N ASN A 303 10.36 7.97 -16.19
CA ASN A 303 9.11 8.70 -16.10
C ASN A 303 8.78 9.19 -14.67
N ALA A 304 9.43 8.64 -13.63
CA ALA A 304 9.26 9.12 -12.28
C ALA A 304 9.94 10.49 -12.12
N LYS A 305 9.19 11.45 -11.57
CA LYS A 305 9.59 12.87 -11.51
C LYS A 305 10.07 13.25 -10.13
N ASN A 306 9.26 12.98 -9.10
CA ASN A 306 9.60 13.32 -7.72
C ASN A 306 9.54 12.05 -6.88
N VAL A 307 10.68 11.38 -6.78
CA VAL A 307 10.80 10.11 -6.06
C VAL A 307 10.71 10.38 -4.57
N VAL A 308 9.77 9.71 -3.93
CA VAL A 308 9.56 9.76 -2.48
C VAL A 308 9.66 8.34 -1.95
N TYR A 309 10.28 8.16 -0.80
CA TYR A 309 10.31 6.85 -0.16
C TYR A 309 9.02 6.63 0.63
N SER A 310 8.33 5.48 0.48
CA SER A 310 7.12 5.17 1.26
C SER A 310 7.44 4.44 2.55
N ASN A 311 7.35 5.11 3.69
CA ASN A 311 7.43 4.46 4.99
C ASN A 311 6.03 4.03 5.46
N ILE A 312 5.59 2.87 4.99
CA ILE A 312 4.24 2.33 5.25
C ILE A 312 3.93 2.23 6.76
N ASN A 313 4.94 2.19 7.63
CA ASN A 313 4.80 2.02 9.07
C ASN A 313 4.74 3.33 9.88
N LYS A 314 4.75 4.53 9.26
CA LYS A 314 4.56 5.76 10.08
C LYS A 314 3.12 5.86 10.54
N MET A 315 2.94 6.39 11.76
CA MET A 315 1.63 6.63 12.39
C MET A 315 0.65 7.36 11.46
N GLN A 316 1.10 8.41 10.74
CA GLN A 316 0.25 9.14 9.79
C GLN A 316 -0.35 8.28 8.66
N HIS A 317 0.34 7.22 8.24
CA HIS A 317 -0.18 6.29 7.23
C HIS A 317 -1.27 5.39 7.80
N HIS A 318 -1.13 4.96 9.06
CA HIS A 318 -2.18 4.20 9.75
C HIS A 318 -3.46 5.04 9.83
N ASP A 319 -3.33 6.30 10.23
CA ASP A 319 -4.48 7.22 10.32
C ASP A 319 -5.15 7.47 8.96
N ILE A 320 -4.38 7.74 7.91
CA ILE A 320 -4.91 7.91 6.54
C ILE A 320 -5.54 6.60 6.03
N ARG A 321 -4.88 5.47 6.27
CA ARG A 321 -5.38 4.13 5.90
C ARG A 321 -6.74 3.86 6.55
N ASP A 322 -6.87 4.14 7.84
CA ASP A 322 -8.10 3.86 8.58
C ASP A 322 -9.25 4.77 8.12
N ILE A 323 -8.96 6.04 7.83
CA ILE A 323 -9.93 6.96 7.21
C ILE A 323 -10.35 6.43 5.83
N LEU A 324 -9.40 6.04 4.98
CA LEU A 324 -9.68 5.50 3.64
C LEU A 324 -10.48 4.20 3.71
N LEU A 325 -10.08 3.24 4.54
CA LEU A 325 -10.83 2.00 4.78
C LEU A 325 -12.27 2.33 5.17
N LYS A 326 -12.47 3.12 6.22
CA LYS A 326 -13.81 3.48 6.70
C LYS A 326 -14.64 4.15 5.62
N THR A 327 -14.07 5.07 4.87
CA THR A 327 -14.82 5.90 3.90
C THR A 327 -15.07 5.18 2.59
N LEU A 328 -14.09 4.46 2.04
CA LEU A 328 -14.21 3.67 0.81
C LEU A 328 -15.14 2.47 0.99
N THR A 329 -15.03 1.72 2.11
CA THR A 329 -15.94 0.60 2.42
C THR A 329 -17.38 1.06 2.51
N ASN A 330 -17.64 2.21 3.14
CA ASN A 330 -18.99 2.75 3.27
C ASN A 330 -19.47 3.56 2.05
N LYS A 331 -18.64 3.68 1.00
CA LYS A 331 -18.87 4.57 -0.15
C LYS A 331 -19.25 5.99 0.28
N ALA A 332 -18.59 6.50 1.31
CA ALA A 332 -18.82 7.85 1.82
C ALA A 332 -18.51 8.88 0.72
N ASN A 333 -19.24 10.01 0.71
CA ASN A 333 -18.92 11.09 -0.22
C ASN A 333 -17.59 11.77 0.15
N ASN A 334 -17.01 12.46 -0.83
CA ASN A 334 -15.70 13.10 -0.69
C ASN A 334 -15.65 14.18 0.40
N LYS A 335 -16.77 14.87 0.70
CA LYS A 335 -16.84 15.86 1.79
C LYS A 335 -16.64 15.21 3.15
N ILE A 336 -17.16 14.01 3.34
CA ILE A 336 -17.01 13.24 4.59
C ILE A 336 -15.58 12.78 4.75
N PHE A 337 -15.02 12.18 3.70
CA PHE A 337 -13.63 11.77 3.68
C PHE A 337 -12.70 12.95 4.01
N PHE A 338 -12.91 14.08 3.33
CA PHE A 338 -12.06 15.25 3.54
C PHE A 338 -12.27 15.88 4.91
N SER A 339 -13.51 15.90 5.42
CA SER A 339 -13.79 16.28 6.80
C SER A 339 -12.96 15.42 7.74
N TYR A 340 -13.00 14.08 7.60
CA TYR A 340 -12.20 13.15 8.41
C TYR A 340 -10.67 13.38 8.32
N LEU A 341 -10.18 13.86 7.19
CA LEU A 341 -8.79 14.28 7.07
C LEU A 341 -8.50 15.61 7.78
N GLU A 342 -9.34 16.64 7.61
CA GLU A 342 -9.11 17.99 8.16
C GLU A 342 -8.99 17.98 9.69
N GLY A 343 -9.92 17.35 10.38
CA GLY A 343 -9.85 17.20 11.83
C GLY A 343 -8.89 16.13 12.38
N LEU A 344 -8.26 15.30 11.55
CA LEU A 344 -7.05 14.58 11.99
C LEU A 344 -5.94 15.59 12.35
N ILE A 345 -5.81 16.67 11.58
CA ILE A 345 -4.89 17.78 11.91
C ILE A 345 -5.37 18.55 13.14
N THR A 346 -6.65 18.91 13.20
CA THR A 346 -7.13 19.82 14.27
C THR A 346 -7.17 19.14 15.63
N THR A 347 -7.40 17.82 15.68
CA THR A 347 -7.58 17.09 16.94
C THR A 347 -6.37 16.24 17.31
N GLY A 348 -5.41 16.03 16.41
CA GLY A 348 -4.24 15.16 16.62
C GLY A 348 -4.61 13.69 16.79
N LYS A 349 -5.83 13.31 16.42
CA LYS A 349 -6.37 11.95 16.43
C LYS A 349 -7.08 11.77 15.09
N THR A 350 -7.06 10.57 14.53
CA THR A 350 -8.08 10.15 13.54
C THR A 350 -9.44 10.61 14.03
N PHE A 351 -10.41 10.99 13.19
CA PHE A 351 -11.69 11.47 13.72
C PHE A 351 -12.36 10.45 14.63
N TYR A 352 -12.11 10.66 15.91
CA TYR A 352 -12.79 10.12 17.07
C TYR A 352 -13.71 11.21 17.66
N LYS A 353 -14.13 12.22 16.86
CA LYS A 353 -14.95 13.36 17.32
C LYS A 353 -15.89 13.85 16.20
N SER A 354 -17.20 13.64 16.18
CA SER A 354 -18.10 13.45 17.32
C SER A 354 -17.93 12.09 17.99
N ASN A 355 -17.73 12.14 19.31
CA ASN A 355 -17.85 10.99 20.19
C ASN A 355 -19.12 10.21 19.79
N ASP A 356 -20.22 10.95 19.61
CA ASP A 356 -21.54 10.45 19.20
C ASP A 356 -21.52 9.60 17.92
N LEU A 357 -20.94 10.04 16.79
CA LEU A 357 -21.00 9.24 15.56
C LEU A 357 -20.24 7.92 15.71
N GLN A 358 -19.08 7.96 16.34
CA GLN A 358 -18.29 6.76 16.57
C GLN A 358 -18.96 5.83 17.57
N THR A 359 -19.41 6.37 18.69
CA THR A 359 -20.16 5.63 19.71
C THR A 359 -21.42 5.02 19.10
N ALA A 360 -22.11 5.71 18.17
CA ALA A 360 -23.20 5.12 17.39
C ALA A 360 -22.72 3.97 16.51
N ILE A 361 -21.65 4.13 15.74
CA ILE A 361 -21.13 3.07 14.87
C ILE A 361 -20.71 1.85 15.69
N GLU A 362 -19.93 2.04 16.77
CA GLU A 362 -19.49 0.96 17.66
C GLU A 362 -20.69 0.25 18.31
N PHE A 363 -21.66 1.02 18.80
CA PHE A 363 -22.88 0.46 19.37
C PHE A 363 -23.67 -0.33 18.32
N ILE A 364 -23.85 0.22 17.12
CA ILE A 364 -24.51 -0.45 16.00
C ILE A 364 -23.79 -1.74 15.64
N THR A 365 -22.47 -1.70 15.43
CA THR A 365 -21.68 -2.87 15.01
C THR A 365 -21.66 -3.95 16.08
N THR A 366 -21.69 -3.59 17.36
CA THR A 366 -21.66 -4.56 18.47
C THR A 366 -23.05 -5.09 18.84
N ASN A 367 -24.11 -4.30 18.61
CA ASN A 367 -25.47 -4.60 19.05
C ASN A 367 -26.48 -4.72 17.89
N TYR A 368 -26.02 -4.82 16.64
CA TYR A 368 -26.88 -4.81 15.44
C TYR A 368 -28.04 -5.81 15.50
N GLN A 369 -27.88 -6.94 16.19
CA GLN A 369 -28.94 -7.96 16.33
C GLN A 369 -30.10 -7.47 17.21
N ASN A 370 -29.81 -6.65 18.21
CA ASN A 370 -30.72 -6.29 19.29
C ASN A 370 -31.33 -4.90 19.16
N ILE A 371 -30.87 -4.09 18.19
CA ILE A 371 -31.41 -2.74 17.94
C ILE A 371 -32.77 -2.83 17.24
N ASN A 372 -33.84 -2.47 17.94
CA ASN A 372 -35.21 -2.59 17.45
C ASN A 372 -35.78 -1.26 16.92
N GLN A 373 -35.17 -0.14 17.30
CA GLN A 373 -35.59 1.21 16.95
C GLN A 373 -34.39 2.16 17.02
N ILE A 374 -34.48 3.30 16.33
CA ILE A 374 -33.46 4.35 16.41
C ILE A 374 -33.27 4.88 17.84
N LYS A 375 -34.35 4.83 18.63
CA LYS A 375 -34.32 5.24 20.03
C LYS A 375 -33.27 4.47 20.85
N ASP A 376 -33.04 3.19 20.55
CA ASP A 376 -32.06 2.37 21.27
C ASP A 376 -30.63 2.90 21.10
N ILE A 377 -30.35 3.55 19.95
CA ILE A 377 -29.06 4.16 19.64
C ILE A 377 -28.97 5.53 20.31
N THR A 378 -30.02 6.36 20.21
CA THR A 378 -30.02 7.69 20.83
C THR A 378 -29.97 7.64 22.35
N ASP A 379 -30.64 6.65 22.97
CA ASP A 379 -30.64 6.45 24.42
C ASP A 379 -29.25 6.02 24.91
N TYR A 380 -28.49 5.25 24.12
CA TYR A 380 -27.09 4.91 24.43
C TYR A 380 -26.13 6.10 24.29
N LEU A 381 -26.40 6.99 23.32
CA LEU A 381 -25.55 8.13 23.00
C LEU A 381 -25.86 9.38 23.82
N ASP A 382 -27.00 9.42 24.52
CA ASP A 382 -27.57 10.62 25.13
C ASP A 382 -27.68 11.79 24.13
N CYS A 383 -28.21 11.50 22.94
CA CYS A 383 -28.36 12.50 21.87
C CYS A 383 -29.78 12.51 21.26
N SER A 384 -30.15 13.59 20.58
CA SER A 384 -31.47 13.64 19.92
C SER A 384 -31.49 12.79 18.65
N GLN A 385 -32.65 12.22 18.32
CA GLN A 385 -32.84 11.49 17.05
C GLN A 385 -32.55 12.37 15.83
N SER A 386 -32.89 13.66 15.87
CA SER A 386 -32.55 14.58 14.77
C SER A 386 -31.04 14.73 14.61
N HIS A 387 -30.30 14.86 15.72
CA HIS A 387 -28.84 14.93 15.70
C HIS A 387 -28.24 13.65 15.11
N LEU A 388 -28.67 12.47 15.58
CA LEU A 388 -28.21 11.19 15.06
C LEU A 388 -28.53 11.03 13.56
N GLN A 389 -29.74 11.39 13.11
CA GLN A 389 -30.08 11.32 11.70
C GLN A 389 -29.27 12.29 10.85
N SER A 390 -29.05 13.52 11.33
CA SER A 390 -28.17 14.48 10.67
C SER A 390 -26.74 13.97 10.59
N LEU A 391 -26.20 13.37 11.65
CA LEU A 391 -24.88 12.74 11.64
C LEU A 391 -24.79 11.67 10.55
N PHE A 392 -25.73 10.71 10.50
CA PHE A 392 -25.69 9.66 9.49
C PHE A 392 -25.95 10.18 8.07
N LYS A 393 -26.87 11.14 7.90
CA LYS A 393 -27.14 11.75 6.58
C LYS A 393 -25.94 12.53 6.07
N MET A 394 -25.27 13.28 6.94
CA MET A 394 -24.05 14.00 6.61
C MET A 394 -22.86 13.05 6.37
N SER A 395 -22.78 11.94 7.12
CA SER A 395 -21.63 11.02 7.14
C SER A 395 -21.72 9.79 6.23
N PHE A 396 -22.89 9.44 5.73
CA PHE A 396 -23.08 8.25 4.90
C PHE A 396 -24.13 8.43 3.78
N ASP A 397 -24.66 9.65 3.65
CA ASP A 397 -25.77 9.99 2.74
C ASP A 397 -27.05 9.14 2.93
N CYS A 398 -27.15 8.45 4.06
CA CYS A 398 -28.29 7.62 4.41
C CYS A 398 -28.76 7.89 5.84
N SER A 399 -29.96 7.43 6.16
CA SER A 399 -30.43 7.45 7.55
C SER A 399 -29.63 6.47 8.42
N CYS A 400 -29.61 6.70 9.73
CA CYS A 400 -29.00 5.78 10.69
C CYS A 400 -29.62 4.36 10.61
N TRP A 401 -30.92 4.28 10.29
CA TRP A 401 -31.62 3.00 10.12
C TRP A 401 -31.17 2.27 8.86
N GLU A 402 -30.96 2.99 7.77
CA GLU A 402 -30.42 2.41 6.54
C GLU A 402 -28.99 1.92 6.74
N TYR A 403 -28.18 2.64 7.50
CA TYR A 403 -26.83 2.19 7.87
C TYR A 403 -26.85 0.90 8.68
N LEU A 404 -27.66 0.81 9.75
CA LEU A 404 -27.85 -0.44 10.50
C LEU A 404 -28.26 -1.60 9.59
N ASN A 405 -29.17 -1.35 8.65
CA ASN A 405 -29.61 -2.39 7.71
C ASN A 405 -28.52 -2.82 6.72
N LYS A 406 -27.60 -1.92 6.32
CA LYS A 406 -26.41 -2.30 5.53
C LYS A 406 -25.55 -3.29 6.30
N ILE A 407 -25.17 -2.97 7.54
CA ILE A 407 -24.39 -3.87 8.42
C ILE A 407 -25.06 -5.24 8.56
N ARG A 408 -26.38 -5.28 8.82
CA ARG A 408 -27.12 -6.54 8.91
C ARG A 408 -27.09 -7.34 7.61
N VAL A 409 -27.22 -6.68 6.46
CA VAL A 409 -27.16 -7.32 5.15
C VAL A 409 -25.78 -7.88 4.87
N ASP A 410 -24.71 -7.15 5.22
CA ASP A 410 -23.33 -7.60 5.00
C ASP A 410 -23.01 -8.85 5.82
N ILE A 411 -23.43 -8.87 7.09
CA ILE A 411 -23.34 -10.08 7.94
C ILE A 411 -24.20 -11.22 7.38
N ALA A 412 -25.38 -10.92 6.85
CA ALA A 412 -26.25 -11.91 6.23
C ALA A 412 -25.62 -12.55 4.99
N LYS A 413 -24.84 -11.82 4.18
CA LYS A 413 -24.13 -12.38 3.02
C LYS A 413 -23.23 -13.54 3.47
N ASN A 414 -22.46 -13.34 4.54
CA ASN A 414 -21.60 -14.38 5.10
C ASN A 414 -22.39 -15.57 5.63
N GLU A 415 -23.45 -15.33 6.40
CA GLU A 415 -24.34 -16.37 6.91
C GLU A 415 -24.99 -17.20 5.80
N LEU A 416 -25.37 -16.56 4.68
CA LEU A 416 -25.97 -17.22 3.54
C LEU A 416 -24.99 -18.15 2.80
N VAL A 417 -23.70 -17.80 2.80
CA VAL A 417 -22.62 -18.53 2.12
C VAL A 417 -22.13 -19.70 2.97
N TYR A 418 -21.86 -19.44 4.26
CA TYR A 418 -21.16 -20.40 5.12
C TYR A 418 -22.09 -21.30 5.93
N ASN A 419 -23.36 -20.92 6.14
CA ASN A 419 -24.28 -21.66 6.98
C ASN A 419 -25.48 -22.23 6.20
N SER A 420 -26.05 -23.32 6.71
CA SER A 420 -27.21 -24.03 6.14
C SER A 420 -28.55 -23.54 6.68
N GLN A 421 -28.55 -22.57 7.59
CA GLN A 421 -29.76 -22.04 8.23
C GLN A 421 -30.75 -21.50 7.19
N SER A 422 -32.05 -21.59 7.48
CA SER A 422 -33.09 -21.06 6.58
C SER A 422 -32.99 -19.53 6.50
N ILE A 423 -33.51 -18.95 5.40
CA ILE A 423 -33.56 -17.49 5.22
C ILE A 423 -34.31 -16.83 6.39
N SER A 424 -35.35 -17.49 6.90
CA SER A 424 -36.10 -17.04 8.07
C SER A 424 -35.24 -17.02 9.33
N GLN A 425 -34.50 -18.09 9.60
CA GLN A 425 -33.59 -18.17 10.76
C GLN A 425 -32.49 -17.11 10.70
N ILE A 426 -31.88 -16.91 9.53
CA ILE A 426 -30.86 -15.87 9.34
C ILE A 426 -31.46 -14.49 9.56
N SER A 427 -32.66 -14.24 9.04
CA SER A 427 -33.32 -12.93 9.21
C SER A 427 -33.53 -12.56 10.68
N ILE A 428 -33.95 -13.53 11.51
CA ILE A 428 -34.13 -13.33 12.95
C ILE A 428 -32.77 -13.15 13.62
N LYS A 429 -31.79 -14.01 13.30
CA LYS A 429 -30.44 -13.99 13.89
C LYS A 429 -29.71 -12.65 13.69
N ILE A 430 -29.88 -12.02 12.54
CA ILE A 430 -29.21 -10.74 12.24
C ILE A 430 -30.03 -9.50 12.71
N GLY A 431 -31.20 -9.69 13.33
CA GLY A 431 -32.00 -8.62 13.93
C GLY A 431 -33.15 -8.07 13.08
N PHE A 432 -33.64 -8.78 12.06
CA PHE A 432 -34.90 -8.43 11.40
C PHE A 432 -36.10 -9.09 12.08
N LYS A 433 -37.19 -8.32 12.22
CA LYS A 433 -38.47 -8.82 12.78
C LYS A 433 -39.22 -9.77 11.84
N SER A 434 -38.94 -9.72 10.53
CA SER A 434 -39.55 -10.63 9.57
C SER A 434 -38.63 -10.92 8.38
N SER A 435 -38.75 -12.15 7.87
CA SER A 435 -38.06 -12.61 6.67
C SER A 435 -38.46 -11.83 5.42
N VAL A 436 -39.69 -11.32 5.37
CA VAL A 436 -40.21 -10.48 4.27
C VAL A 436 -39.49 -9.13 4.24
N THR A 437 -39.38 -8.46 5.39
CA THR A 437 -38.65 -7.19 5.48
C THR A 437 -37.17 -7.39 5.16
N PHE A 438 -36.56 -8.44 5.70
CA PHE A 438 -35.19 -8.81 5.38
C PHE A 438 -34.98 -9.01 3.87
N THR A 439 -35.82 -9.81 3.22
CA THR A 439 -35.70 -10.11 1.79
C THR A 439 -35.77 -8.85 0.93
N ARG A 440 -36.71 -7.94 1.25
CA ARG A 440 -36.84 -6.66 0.54
C ARG A 440 -35.61 -5.78 0.72
N VAL A 441 -35.11 -5.66 1.96
CA VAL A 441 -33.93 -4.84 2.28
C VAL A 441 -32.67 -5.44 1.67
N PHE A 442 -32.49 -6.76 1.75
CA PHE A 442 -31.39 -7.47 1.13
C PHE A 442 -31.37 -7.25 -0.37
N LYS A 443 -32.51 -7.47 -1.07
CA LYS A 443 -32.62 -7.23 -2.51
C LYS A 443 -32.34 -5.78 -2.90
N LYS A 444 -32.79 -4.80 -2.10
CA LYS A 444 -32.47 -3.38 -2.33
C LYS A 444 -30.95 -3.12 -2.25
N ASN A 445 -30.24 -3.78 -1.34
CA ASN A 445 -28.81 -3.54 -1.11
C ASN A 445 -27.89 -4.39 -2.01
N THR A 446 -28.33 -5.57 -2.45
CA THR A 446 -27.48 -6.55 -3.17
C THR A 446 -27.93 -6.81 -4.61
N GLY A 447 -29.09 -6.29 -5.02
CA GLY A 447 -29.68 -6.53 -6.33
C GLY A 447 -30.35 -7.91 -6.50
N SER A 448 -30.21 -8.82 -5.54
CA SER A 448 -30.73 -10.20 -5.60
C SER A 448 -31.43 -10.60 -4.30
N THR A 449 -32.34 -11.57 -4.35
CA THR A 449 -32.94 -12.11 -3.12
C THR A 449 -31.93 -12.92 -2.30
N PRO A 450 -32.09 -13.07 -0.97
CA PRO A 450 -31.21 -13.93 -0.17
C PRO A 450 -31.07 -15.36 -0.70
N SER A 451 -32.16 -15.92 -1.24
CA SER A 451 -32.18 -17.25 -1.85
C SER A 451 -31.37 -17.31 -3.14
N GLU A 452 -31.54 -16.32 -4.03
CA GLU A 452 -30.73 -16.18 -5.26
C GLU A 452 -29.25 -16.01 -4.93
N TYR A 453 -28.93 -15.14 -3.97
CA TYR A 453 -27.57 -14.87 -3.54
C TYR A 453 -26.88 -16.14 -3.04
N ARG A 454 -27.54 -16.89 -2.13
CA ARG A 454 -27.05 -18.18 -1.63
C ARG A 454 -26.80 -19.19 -2.76
N LEU A 455 -27.75 -19.32 -3.69
CA LEU A 455 -27.62 -20.26 -4.80
C LEU A 455 -26.40 -19.91 -5.67
N SER A 456 -26.26 -18.63 -6.03
CA SER A 456 -25.16 -18.15 -6.89
C SER A 456 -23.77 -18.40 -6.30
N LYS A 457 -23.62 -18.32 -4.98
CA LYS A 457 -22.34 -18.49 -4.29
C LYS A 457 -22.03 -19.95 -3.95
N LYS A 458 -23.03 -20.83 -3.80
CA LYS A 458 -22.82 -22.28 -3.59
C LYS A 458 -22.36 -23.01 -4.84
N THR A 459 -22.88 -22.64 -6.02
CA THR A 459 -22.52 -23.30 -7.29
C THR A 459 -21.04 -23.09 -7.65
N LYS A 460 -20.42 -22.00 -7.19
CA LYS A 460 -19.00 -21.69 -7.41
C LYS A 460 -18.02 -22.38 -6.44
N LYS A 461 -18.49 -23.08 -5.40
CA LYS A 461 -17.61 -23.77 -4.43
C LYS A 461 -17.22 -25.19 -4.88
N TRP A 462 -17.85 -25.70 -5.94
CA TRP A 462 -17.69 -27.06 -6.47
C TRP A 462 -17.35 -27.10 -7.98
N GLN A 463 -17.03 -25.95 -8.57
CA GLN A 463 -16.42 -25.81 -9.90
C GLN A 463 -15.05 -25.18 -9.71
#